data_AF-E0WMQ0-F1
#
_entry.id   AF-E0WMQ0-F1
#
_cell.length_a   1.000
_cell.length_b   1.000
_cell.length_c   1.000
_cell.angle_alpha   90.00
_cell.angle_beta   90.00
_cell.angle_gamma   90.00
#
_symmetry.space_group_name_H-M   'P 1'
#
loop_
_entity.id
_entity.type
_entity.pdbx_description
1 polymer ?
#
loop_
_entity_poly.entity_id
_entity_poly.type
_entity_poly.pdbx_seq_one_letter_code
_entity_poly.pdbx_strand_id
1 'polypeptide(L)'
;GFLDHMIHALAKHGGWSLIVECIGDLHIDDHHTTEDCGIALGEAFKKALGQVRGVKRFGFGYAPLDEALSRAVVDLSNRPCSVIELGLKREKIGDLSCEMIPHFLESFTEAARLTVHVDCLRGFNDHHRSESA
;
A
#
# COMPACT_ATOMS: atom_id res chain seq x y z
N GLY A 1 9.84 8.12 -8.63
CA GLY A 1 8.46 8.45 -9.06
C GLY A 1 7.53 8.54 -7.87
N PHE A 2 6.22 8.61 -8.12
CA PHE A 2 5.22 8.71 -7.05
C PHE A 2 5.06 7.40 -6.25
N LEU A 3 5.23 6.24 -6.90
CA LEU A 3 5.26 4.95 -6.20
C LEU A 3 6.40 4.88 -5.17
N ASP A 4 7.61 5.33 -5.52
CA ASP A 4 8.75 5.39 -4.59
C ASP A 4 8.42 6.24 -3.36
N HIS A 5 7.72 7.36 -3.55
CA HIS A 5 7.27 8.23 -2.46
C HIS A 5 6.30 7.51 -1.52
N MET A 6 5.32 6.78 -2.07
CA MET A 6 4.37 6.00 -1.27
C MET A 6 5.06 4.87 -0.49
N ILE A 7 5.95 4.12 -1.13
CA ILE A 7 6.73 3.05 -0.48
C ILE A 7 7.66 3.64 0.60
N HIS A 8 8.25 4.80 0.33
CA HIS A 8 9.09 5.50 1.30
C HIS A 8 8.27 5.92 2.54
N ALA A 9 7.09 6.52 2.35
CA ALA A 9 6.21 6.90 3.44
C ALA A 9 5.79 5.67 4.28
N LEU A 10 5.41 4.57 3.62
CA LEU A 10 5.10 3.30 4.27
C LEU A 10 6.25 2.80 5.15
N ALA A 11 7.46 2.72 4.59
CA ALA A 11 8.64 2.27 5.34
C ALA A 11 8.97 3.23 6.51
N LYS A 12 8.91 4.55 6.27
CA LYS A 12 9.22 5.57 7.26
C LYS A 12 8.29 5.50 8.47
N HIS A 13 6.98 5.40 8.25
CA HIS A 13 5.97 5.38 9.31
C HIS A 13 5.74 3.98 9.91
N GLY A 14 6.03 2.92 9.15
CA GLY A 14 6.08 1.54 9.64
C GLY A 14 7.32 1.21 10.47
N GLY A 15 8.34 2.09 10.45
CA GLY A 15 9.62 1.86 11.13
C GLY A 15 10.47 0.79 10.46
N TRP A 16 10.36 0.63 9.15
CA TRP A 16 11.08 -0.38 8.37
C TRP A 16 12.37 0.17 7.79
N SER A 17 13.41 -0.67 7.78
CA SER A 17 14.55 -0.48 6.89
C SER A 17 14.27 -1.24 5.60
N LEU A 18 14.11 -0.51 4.49
CA LEU A 18 13.67 -1.08 3.23
C LEU A 18 14.57 -0.60 2.08
N ILE A 19 14.98 -1.54 1.23
CA ILE A 19 15.61 -1.28 -0.05
C ILE A 19 14.72 -1.96 -1.10
N VAL A 20 14.32 -1.19 -2.11
CA VAL A 20 13.54 -1.69 -3.26
C VAL A 20 14.32 -1.33 -4.52
N GLU A 21 14.54 -2.32 -5.37
CA GLU A 21 15.12 -2.14 -6.70
C GLU A 21 14.18 -2.81 -7.70
N CYS A 22 13.80 -2.09 -8.75
CA CYS A 22 12.94 -2.59 -9.80
C CYS A 22 13.46 -2.13 -11.17
N ILE A 23 13.53 -3.05 -12.12
CA ILE A 23 13.78 -2.77 -13.53
C ILE A 23 12.54 -3.28 -14.28
N GLY A 24 11.62 -2.36 -14.54
CA GLY A 24 10.34 -2.65 -15.16
C GLY A 24 10.25 -2.21 -16.61
N ASP A 25 9.15 -2.61 -17.25
CA ASP A 25 8.82 -2.37 -18.65
C ASP A 25 7.96 -1.11 -18.86
N LEU A 26 8.37 0.01 -18.26
CA LEU A 26 7.66 1.32 -18.27
C LEU A 26 7.36 1.92 -19.65
N HIS A 27 7.86 1.31 -20.74
CA HIS A 27 7.51 1.67 -22.11
C HIS A 27 6.14 1.14 -22.54
N ILE A 28 5.55 0.20 -21.79
CA ILE A 28 4.18 -0.28 -21.93
C ILE A 28 3.27 0.64 -21.10
N ASP A 29 3.36 0.54 -19.78
CA ASP A 29 2.68 1.38 -18.79
C ASP A 29 3.31 1.17 -17.39
N ASP A 30 2.67 1.69 -16.34
CA ASP A 30 3.10 1.54 -14.95
C ASP A 30 2.54 0.30 -14.23
N HIS A 31 1.73 -0.52 -14.91
CA HIS A 31 0.97 -1.61 -14.30
C HIS A 31 1.87 -2.72 -13.75
N HIS A 32 2.60 -3.41 -14.63
CA HIS A 32 3.43 -4.57 -14.24
C HIS A 32 4.46 -4.17 -13.19
N THR A 33 5.11 -3.02 -13.40
CA THR A 33 6.11 -2.49 -12.47
C THR A 33 5.52 -2.27 -11.08
N THR A 34 4.32 -1.70 -10.98
CA THR A 34 3.67 -1.42 -9.70
C THR A 34 3.17 -2.69 -9.02
N GLU A 35 2.49 -3.56 -9.77
CA GLU A 35 1.99 -4.85 -9.28
C GLU A 35 3.12 -5.73 -8.74
N ASP A 36 4.17 -5.96 -9.55
CA ASP A 36 5.29 -6.83 -9.18
C ASP A 36 6.06 -6.30 -7.97
N CYS A 37 6.20 -4.97 -7.85
CA CYS A 37 6.74 -4.35 -6.64
C CYS A 37 5.86 -4.65 -5.41
N GLY A 38 4.53 -4.57 -5.56
CA GLY A 38 3.57 -4.91 -4.51
C GLY A 38 3.68 -6.38 -4.08
N ILE A 39 3.71 -7.30 -5.03
CA ILE A 39 3.89 -8.74 -4.79
C ILE A 39 5.21 -9.00 -4.05
N ALA A 40 6.33 -8.51 -4.59
CA ALA A 40 7.65 -8.74 -4.01
C ALA A 40 7.78 -8.17 -2.60
N LEU A 41 7.22 -6.97 -2.35
CA LEU A 41 7.19 -6.36 -1.02
C LEU A 41 6.32 -7.16 -0.05
N GLY A 42 5.16 -7.64 -0.48
CA GLY A 42 4.27 -8.47 0.33
C GLY A 42 4.92 -9.80 0.72
N GLU A 43 5.60 -10.46 -0.22
CA GLU A 43 6.39 -11.66 0.08
C GLU A 43 7.51 -11.39 1.08
N ALA A 44 8.24 -10.28 0.92
CA ALA A 44 9.30 -9.88 1.83
C ALA A 44 8.76 -9.64 3.24
N PHE A 45 7.61 -8.95 3.34
CA PHE A 45 6.92 -8.75 4.61
C PHE A 45 6.51 -10.07 5.26
N LYS A 46 5.92 -11.01 4.49
CA LYS A 46 5.54 -12.33 4.99
C LYS A 46 6.73 -13.12 5.51
N LYS A 47 7.84 -13.11 4.77
CA LYS A 47 9.09 -13.77 5.15
C LYS A 47 9.65 -13.16 6.44
N ALA A 48 9.66 -11.82 6.57
CA ALA A 48 10.12 -11.12 7.75
C ALA A 48 9.23 -11.33 8.99
N LEU A 49 7.91 -11.41 8.81
CA LEU A 49 6.95 -11.65 9.89
C LEU A 49 7.12 -13.04 10.52
N GLY A 50 7.48 -14.05 9.71
CA GLY A 50 7.68 -15.41 10.18
C GLY A 50 6.42 -16.03 10.80
N GLN A 51 6.60 -16.75 11.91
CA GLN A 51 5.48 -17.36 12.63
C GLN A 51 4.69 -16.29 13.41
N VAL A 52 3.40 -16.16 13.12
CA VAL A 52 2.50 -15.25 13.82
C VAL A 52 2.20 -15.76 15.24
N ARG A 53 3.11 -15.48 16.18
CA ARG A 53 2.98 -15.83 17.61
C ARG A 53 3.57 -14.72 18.47
N GLY A 54 2.87 -14.34 19.54
CA GLY A 54 3.33 -13.30 20.46
C GLY A 54 3.21 -11.86 19.92
N VAL A 55 2.52 -11.68 18.79
CA VAL A 55 2.19 -10.37 18.20
C VAL A 55 0.75 -9.98 18.52
N LYS A 56 0.42 -8.69 18.42
CA LYS A 56 -0.95 -8.19 18.64
C LYS A 56 -1.98 -8.78 17.68
N ARG A 57 -1.55 -9.28 16.52
CA ARG A 57 -2.35 -9.79 15.39
C ARG A 57 -3.20 -8.72 14.69
N PHE A 58 -3.94 -7.92 15.43
CA PHE A 58 -4.76 -6.84 14.91
C PHE A 58 -4.06 -5.49 15.08
N GLY A 59 -4.11 -4.66 14.05
CA GLY A 59 -3.64 -3.29 14.06
C GLY A 59 -4.63 -2.38 13.35
N PHE A 60 -4.70 -1.12 13.78
CA PHE A 60 -5.41 -0.08 13.05
C PHE A 60 -4.66 1.24 13.20
N GLY A 61 -4.82 2.11 12.21
CA GLY A 61 -4.22 3.44 12.19
C GLY A 61 -5.14 4.42 11.48
N TYR A 62 -5.06 5.67 11.92
CA TYR A 62 -5.64 6.81 11.21
C TYR A 62 -4.49 7.78 10.92
N ALA A 63 -4.43 8.27 9.69
CA ALA A 63 -3.46 9.27 9.30
C ALA A 63 -4.16 10.37 8.48
N PRO A 64 -4.00 11.64 8.87
CA PRO A 64 -4.39 12.75 8.02
C PRO A 64 -3.23 13.20 7.11
N LEU A 65 -3.56 13.79 5.98
CA LEU A 65 -2.66 14.68 5.25
C LEU A 65 -3.49 15.90 4.82
N ASP A 66 -3.22 17.05 5.44
CA ASP A 66 -4.05 18.25 5.33
C ASP A 66 -5.56 17.96 5.48
N GLU A 67 -6.34 18.11 4.41
CA GLU A 67 -7.79 17.87 4.43
C GLU A 67 -8.18 16.39 4.35
N ALA A 68 -7.26 15.53 3.91
CA ALA A 68 -7.52 14.12 3.72
C ALA A 68 -7.37 13.35 5.04
N LEU A 69 -8.20 12.33 5.22
CA LEU A 69 -8.11 11.43 6.37
C LEU A 69 -8.41 10.03 5.91
N SER A 70 -7.48 9.11 6.18
CA SER A 70 -7.63 7.70 5.87
C SER A 70 -7.49 6.84 7.11
N ARG A 71 -8.00 5.61 7.01
CA ARG A 71 -7.92 4.57 8.04
C ARG A 71 -7.43 3.29 7.39
N ALA A 72 -6.46 2.64 8.02
CA ALA A 72 -6.06 1.27 7.70
C ALA A 72 -6.32 0.33 8.88
N VAL A 73 -6.78 -0.89 8.60
CA VAL A 73 -6.98 -1.97 9.58
C VAL A 73 -6.35 -3.26 9.03
N VAL A 74 -5.58 -3.95 9.86
CA VAL A 74 -4.81 -5.16 9.47
C VAL A 74 -5.09 -6.30 10.44
N ASP A 75 -5.38 -7.50 9.91
CA ASP A 75 -5.32 -8.80 10.62
C ASP A 75 -4.20 -9.65 10.02
N LEU A 76 -3.25 -10.05 10.86
CA LEU A 76 -2.21 -11.04 10.55
C LEU A 76 -2.82 -12.45 10.48
N SER A 77 -3.69 -12.67 9.49
CA SER A 77 -4.69 -13.74 9.46
C SER A 77 -4.26 -15.02 8.75
N ASN A 78 -3.23 -14.93 7.89
CA ASN A 78 -2.89 -15.95 6.89
C ASN A 78 -4.01 -16.24 5.87
N ARG A 79 -4.98 -15.31 5.74
CA ARG A 79 -6.11 -15.36 4.80
C ARG A 79 -6.08 -14.07 3.96
N PRO A 80 -5.55 -14.11 2.73
CA PRO A 80 -5.46 -12.93 1.88
C PRO A 80 -6.85 -12.38 1.58
N CYS A 81 -7.08 -11.11 1.92
CA CYS A 81 -8.29 -10.37 1.60
C CYS A 81 -8.04 -8.88 1.76
N SER A 82 -8.38 -8.09 0.75
CA SER A 82 -8.24 -6.63 0.75
C SER A 82 -9.59 -5.97 0.48
N VAL A 83 -9.83 -4.83 1.12
CA VAL A 83 -10.93 -3.90 0.77
C VAL A 83 -10.33 -2.50 0.77
N ILE A 84 -10.15 -1.92 -0.42
CA ILE A 84 -9.39 -0.68 -0.61
C ILE A 84 -10.29 0.38 -1.26
N GLU A 85 -10.71 1.36 -0.48
CA GLU A 85 -11.70 2.37 -0.84
C GLU A 85 -11.11 3.79 -0.70
N LEU A 86 -10.30 4.20 -1.67
CA LEU A 86 -9.57 5.48 -1.62
C LEU A 86 -10.34 6.66 -2.25
N GLY A 87 -11.33 6.37 -3.10
CA GLY A 87 -12.14 7.38 -3.78
C GLY A 87 -11.31 8.39 -4.58
N LEU A 88 -10.21 7.94 -5.20
CA LEU A 88 -9.35 8.76 -6.05
C LEU A 88 -10.12 9.20 -7.30
N LYS A 89 -9.94 10.46 -7.72
CA LYS A 89 -10.72 11.06 -8.82
C LYS A 89 -9.89 11.34 -10.06
N ARG A 90 -8.59 11.56 -9.89
CA ARG A 90 -7.62 11.77 -10.97
C ARG A 90 -7.33 10.47 -11.68
N GLU A 91 -6.89 10.60 -12.92
CA GLU A 91 -6.38 9.48 -13.71
C GLU A 91 -4.96 9.09 -13.26
N LYS A 92 -4.09 10.08 -13.00
CA LYS A 92 -2.71 9.88 -12.57
C LYS A 92 -2.24 10.87 -11.51
N ILE A 93 -1.28 10.45 -10.68
CA ILE A 93 -0.49 11.30 -9.79
C ILE A 93 0.99 11.16 -10.16
N GLY A 94 1.54 12.17 -10.83
CA GLY A 94 2.84 12.03 -11.49
C GLY A 94 2.76 10.94 -12.56
N ASP A 95 3.68 9.99 -12.52
CA ASP A 95 3.75 8.88 -13.47
C ASP A 95 2.89 7.67 -13.07
N LEU A 96 2.33 7.66 -11.85
CA LEU A 96 1.54 6.54 -11.34
C LEU A 96 0.06 6.72 -11.69
N SER A 97 -0.51 5.72 -12.35
CA SER A 97 -1.95 5.62 -12.61
C SER A 97 -2.70 5.41 -11.29
N CYS A 98 -3.76 6.18 -11.06
CA CYS A 98 -4.45 6.17 -9.77
C CYS A 98 -5.11 4.82 -9.46
N GLU A 99 -5.50 4.07 -10.49
CA GLU A 99 -6.00 2.69 -10.35
C GLU A 99 -4.94 1.71 -9.83
N MET A 100 -3.65 2.00 -10.02
CA MET A 100 -2.57 1.16 -9.54
C MET A 100 -2.28 1.34 -8.04
N ILE A 101 -2.75 2.42 -7.42
CA ILE A 101 -2.59 2.65 -5.98
C ILE A 101 -3.38 1.62 -5.15
N PRO A 102 -4.69 1.40 -5.37
CA PRO A 102 -5.39 0.30 -4.71
C PRO A 102 -4.85 -1.06 -5.15
N HIS A 103 -4.54 -1.26 -6.44
CA HIS A 103 -3.99 -2.52 -6.94
C HIS A 103 -2.68 -2.92 -6.24
N PHE A 104 -1.78 -1.96 -6.00
CA PHE A 104 -0.55 -2.18 -5.22
C PHE A 104 -0.84 -2.73 -3.81
N LEU A 105 -1.83 -2.14 -3.11
CA LEU A 105 -2.22 -2.58 -1.77
C LEU A 105 -2.89 -3.96 -1.79
N GLU A 106 -3.65 -4.28 -2.83
CA GLU A 106 -4.25 -5.59 -3.06
C GLU A 106 -3.16 -6.65 -3.27
N SER A 107 -2.23 -6.42 -4.21
CA SER A 107 -1.10 -7.31 -4.49
C SER A 107 -0.21 -7.52 -3.26
N PHE A 108 0.10 -6.43 -2.53
CA PHE A 108 0.84 -6.50 -1.26
C PHE A 108 0.10 -7.38 -0.24
N THR A 109 -1.20 -7.16 -0.06
CA THR A 109 -2.02 -7.89 0.92
C THR A 109 -2.11 -9.38 0.60
N GLU A 110 -2.27 -9.69 -0.69
CA GLU A 110 -2.33 -11.06 -1.19
C GLU A 110 -1.02 -11.82 -0.89
N ALA A 111 0.10 -11.26 -1.35
CA ALA A 111 1.42 -11.85 -1.16
C ALA A 111 1.84 -11.90 0.32
N ALA A 112 1.47 -10.89 1.12
CA ALA A 112 1.70 -10.87 2.55
C ALA A 112 0.81 -11.85 3.34
N ARG A 113 -0.25 -12.39 2.72
CA ARG A 113 -1.22 -13.31 3.32
C ARG A 113 -1.93 -12.69 4.53
N LEU A 114 -2.36 -11.44 4.40
CA LEU A 114 -3.01 -10.66 5.44
C LEU A 114 -4.47 -10.38 5.09
N THR A 115 -5.25 -9.92 6.06
CA THR A 115 -6.52 -9.25 5.77
C THR A 115 -6.36 -7.75 6.03
N VAL A 116 -6.60 -6.91 5.03
CA VAL A 116 -6.33 -5.47 5.06
C VAL A 116 -7.56 -4.69 4.59
N HIS A 117 -7.96 -3.68 5.35
CA HIS A 117 -8.98 -2.70 4.94
C HIS A 117 -8.34 -1.32 4.95
N VAL A 118 -8.49 -0.56 3.88
CA VAL A 118 -8.02 0.83 3.78
C VAL A 118 -9.14 1.68 3.22
N ASP A 119 -9.54 2.71 3.97
CA ASP A 119 -10.61 3.63 3.60
C ASP A 119 -10.10 5.07 3.65
N CYS A 120 -10.25 5.82 2.56
CA CYS A 120 -10.10 7.27 2.60
C CYS A 120 -11.45 7.92 2.95
N LEU A 121 -11.58 8.36 4.21
CA LEU A 121 -12.83 8.84 4.78
C LEU A 121 -13.25 10.21 4.23
N ARG A 122 -12.28 11.04 3.85
CA ARG A 122 -12.48 12.37 3.24
C ARG A 122 -11.18 12.84 2.59
N GLY A 123 -11.31 13.83 1.71
CA GLY A 123 -10.20 14.53 1.06
C GLY A 123 -10.67 15.21 -0.22
N PHE A 124 -9.89 16.09 -0.83
CA PHE A 124 -10.17 16.54 -2.20
C PHE A 124 -8.96 16.49 -3.12
N ASN A 125 -7.74 16.45 -2.58
CA ASN A 125 -6.52 16.23 -3.32
C ASN A 125 -6.16 14.74 -3.31
N ASP A 126 -6.05 14.11 -4.48
CA ASP A 126 -5.73 12.68 -4.56
C ASP A 126 -4.31 12.32 -4.12
N HIS A 127 -3.36 13.25 -4.18
CA HIS A 127 -2.05 13.04 -3.53
C HIS A 127 -2.25 12.89 -2.02
N HIS A 128 -3.05 13.76 -1.42
CA HIS A 128 -3.29 13.72 0.02
C HIS A 128 -4.10 12.48 0.41
N ARG A 129 -5.08 12.09 -0.41
CA ARG A 129 -5.87 10.86 -0.23
C ARG A 129 -5.00 9.61 -0.30
N SER A 130 -4.08 9.52 -1.26
CA SER A 130 -3.21 8.36 -1.42
C SER A 130 -2.08 8.29 -0.39
N GLU A 131 -1.45 9.41 -0.04
CA GLU A 131 -0.35 9.41 0.93
C GLU A 131 -0.82 9.22 2.38
N SER A 132 -2.06 9.64 2.70
CA SER A 132 -2.63 9.40 4.01
C SER A 132 -3.10 7.95 4.25
N ALA A 133 -3.28 7.17 3.17
CA ALA A 133 -3.80 5.80 3.20
C ALA A 133 -2.77 4.80 3.73
#